data_AF-A0A6V7E7J3-F1
#
_entry.id   AF-A0A6V7E7J3-F1
#
_cell.length_a   1.000
_cell.length_b   1.000
_cell.length_c   1.000
_cell.angle_alpha   90.00
_cell.angle_beta   90.00
_cell.angle_gamma   90.00
#
_symmetry.space_group_name_H-M   'P 1'
#
loop_
_entity.id
_entity.type
_entity.pdbx_description
1 polymer ?
#
loop_
_entity_poly.entity_id
_entity_poly.type
_entity_poly.pdbx_seq_one_letter_code
_entity_poly.pdbx_strand_id
1 'polypeptide(L)'
;MSDQFFNQPILNSPYGYPSLHWELDEKGQPTQQVVESRRASSFISPIPKPRRHQGEQATLALDEVESLADDGQRYRHSELINSVRREVDAWRLLPPAQWRVTPETARLLEHWRNHKFAGVRPFFCQIEAAETAIWLTEVAPQLGKSGERFLDHLKKASTDANPGLMRLALKLATGAGKTTVMAMLIAWQTVNAVRHPQSKKFTRGFLGRSE
;
A
#
# COMPACT_ATOMS: atom_id res chain seq x y z
N MET A 1 20.95 3.66 30.03
CA MET A 1 19.92 2.89 29.30
C MET A 1 20.50 2.54 27.96
N SER A 2 20.59 1.25 27.60
CA SER A 2 21.05 0.87 26.26
C SER A 2 20.02 1.31 25.24
N ASP A 3 20.45 2.04 24.22
CA ASP A 3 19.59 2.61 23.19
C ASP A 3 19.17 1.51 22.19
N GLN A 4 18.30 0.59 22.65
CA GLN A 4 17.93 -0.64 21.95
C GLN A 4 17.31 -0.35 20.58
N PHE A 5 16.56 0.76 20.46
CA PHE A 5 16.03 1.26 19.20
C PHE A 5 17.12 1.43 18.12
N PHE A 6 18.28 2.03 18.45
CA PHE A 6 19.32 2.28 17.45
C PHE A 6 20.11 1.02 17.10
N ASN A 7 20.22 0.08 18.04
CA ASN A 7 20.85 -1.21 17.78
C ASN A 7 19.95 -2.12 16.92
N GLN A 8 18.62 -2.06 17.12
CA GLN A 8 17.66 -2.88 16.41
C GLN A 8 16.40 -2.07 16.01
N PRO A 9 16.50 -1.17 15.03
CA PRO A 9 15.38 -0.30 14.64
C PRO A 9 14.27 -1.06 13.90
N ILE A 10 14.58 -2.22 13.32
CA ILE A 10 13.65 -3.06 12.56
C ILE A 10 13.32 -4.31 13.38
N LEU A 11 12.05 -4.42 13.80
CA LEU A 11 11.56 -5.51 14.64
C LEU A 11 10.94 -6.67 13.85
N ASN A 12 10.57 -6.46 12.59
CA ASN A 12 9.82 -7.42 11.80
C ASN A 12 10.64 -8.01 10.66
N SER A 13 10.34 -9.25 10.30
CA SER A 13 10.82 -9.84 9.06
C SER A 13 10.22 -9.12 7.84
N PRO A 14 10.99 -8.84 6.77
CA PRO A 14 10.43 -8.25 5.54
C PRO A 14 9.48 -9.20 4.79
N TYR A 15 9.45 -10.48 5.16
CA TYR A 15 8.62 -11.51 4.53
C TYR A 15 7.34 -11.82 5.31
N GLY A 16 7.25 -11.39 6.57
CA GLY A 16 6.11 -11.65 7.44
C GLY A 16 5.18 -10.44 7.55
N TYR A 17 3.96 -10.68 8.06
CA TYR A 17 3.07 -9.60 8.45
C TYR A 17 3.73 -8.77 9.58
N PRO A 18 3.75 -7.43 9.50
CA PRO A 18 4.34 -6.59 10.53
C PRO A 18 3.47 -6.60 11.80
N SER A 19 3.96 -7.22 12.87
CA SER A 19 3.23 -7.41 14.13
C SER A 19 3.79 -6.60 15.30
N LEU A 20 4.95 -5.97 15.13
CA LEU A 20 5.61 -5.20 16.18
C LEU A 20 5.99 -3.80 15.66
N HIS A 21 6.00 -2.79 16.53
CA HIS A 21 6.65 -1.52 16.24
C HIS A 21 7.17 -0.84 17.50
N TRP A 22 8.17 0.03 17.32
CA TRP A 22 8.61 0.95 18.37
C TRP A 22 7.57 2.07 18.55
N GLU A 23 7.13 2.28 19.79
CA GLU A 23 6.31 3.43 20.14
C GLU A 23 7.13 4.72 19.99
N LEU A 24 6.47 5.75 19.45
CA LEU A 24 7.02 7.09 19.35
C LEU A 24 6.19 8.05 20.20
N ASP A 25 6.86 8.97 20.87
CA ASP A 25 6.21 10.06 21.60
C ASP A 25 5.59 11.10 20.65
N GLU A 26 4.93 12.12 21.22
CA GLU A 26 4.30 13.22 20.46
C GLU A 26 5.29 14.02 19.59
N LYS A 27 6.59 13.95 19.91
CA LYS A 27 7.68 14.59 19.15
C LYS A 27 8.29 13.64 18.13
N GLY A 28 7.76 12.42 17.97
CA GLY A 28 8.24 11.40 17.07
C GLY A 28 9.50 10.67 17.54
N GLN A 29 9.88 10.79 18.81
CA GLN A 29 11.07 10.14 19.38
C GLN A 29 10.73 8.76 19.94
N PRO A 30 11.61 7.75 19.77
CA PRO A 30 11.36 6.40 20.25
C PRO A 30 11.34 6.35 21.79
N THR A 31 10.27 5.80 22.36
CA THR A 31 10.12 5.66 23.82
C THR A 31 10.85 4.43 24.38
N GLN A 32 11.51 3.65 23.50
CA GLN A 32 12.08 2.32 23.78
C GLN A 32 11.02 1.27 24.16
N GLN A 33 9.73 1.55 23.97
CA GLN A 33 8.66 0.58 24.18
C GLN A 33 8.31 -0.11 22.87
N VAL A 34 8.12 -1.43 22.93
CA VAL A 34 7.64 -2.23 21.79
C VAL A 34 6.15 -2.44 21.94
N VAL A 35 5.40 -2.14 20.88
CA VAL A 35 3.95 -2.36 20.81
C VAL A 35 3.68 -3.56 19.90
N GLU A 36 2.87 -4.49 20.39
CA GLU A 36 2.47 -5.72 19.68
C GLU A 36 1.34 -5.51 18.68
N SER A 37 1.56 -4.58 17.74
CA SER A 37 0.67 -4.41 16.61
C SER A 37 1.39 -3.83 15.40
N ARG A 38 0.74 -3.90 14.24
CA ARG A 38 1.16 -3.14 13.06
C ARG A 38 1.03 -1.66 13.35
N ARG A 39 2.09 -0.89 13.09
CA ARG A 39 2.04 0.58 13.16
C ARG A 39 0.96 1.13 12.21
N ALA A 40 0.02 1.89 12.77
CA ALA A 40 -0.98 2.60 11.99
C ALA A 40 -0.33 3.61 11.04
N SER A 41 -0.94 3.84 9.88
CA SER A 41 -0.56 4.94 9.02
C SER A 41 -0.87 6.26 9.73
N SER A 42 0.13 7.11 9.90
CA SER A 42 -0.01 8.47 10.42
C SER A 42 0.92 9.42 9.67
N PHE A 43 0.48 10.65 9.42
CA PHE A 43 1.34 11.72 8.88
C PHE A 43 2.06 12.44 10.02
N ILE A 44 2.91 11.71 10.74
CA ILE A 44 3.85 12.32 11.70
C ILE A 44 5.14 12.55 10.93
N SER A 45 5.58 13.81 10.77
CA SER A 45 6.91 14.10 10.22
C SER A 45 7.96 13.75 11.28
N PRO A 46 8.76 12.69 11.10
CA PRO A 46 9.73 12.28 12.10
C PRO A 46 11.08 12.98 11.89
N ILE A 47 11.11 14.09 11.15
CA ILE A 47 12.34 14.84 10.90
C ILE A 47 12.65 15.67 12.15
N PRO A 48 13.77 15.41 12.84
CA PRO A 48 14.22 16.29 13.92
C PRO A 48 14.39 17.69 13.33
N LYS A 49 13.70 18.69 13.91
CA LYS A 49 13.87 20.08 13.48
C LYS A 49 15.38 20.41 13.47
N PRO A 50 15.96 20.82 12.33
CA PRO A 50 17.38 21.08 12.24
C PRO A 50 17.76 22.14 13.29
N ARG A 51 18.78 21.84 14.10
CA ARG A 51 19.20 22.68 15.24
C ARG A 51 19.86 24.01 14.83
N ARG A 52 20.01 24.31 13.54
CA ARG A 52 20.66 25.53 13.04
C ARG A 52 19.93 26.10 11.82
N HIS A 53 19.38 27.30 11.97
CA HIS A 53 19.01 28.17 10.86
C HIS A 53 20.28 28.84 10.32
N GLN A 54 20.89 28.30 9.27
CA GLN A 54 21.78 29.05 8.40
C GLN A 54 21.65 28.49 6.97
N GLY A 55 21.04 29.27 6.09
CA GLY A 55 21.00 29.04 4.64
C GLY A 55 19.67 28.46 4.14
N GLU A 56 18.89 29.29 3.44
CA GLU A 56 17.78 28.85 2.59
C GLU A 56 18.35 28.02 1.44
N GLN A 57 18.30 26.70 1.57
CA GLN A 57 18.48 25.79 0.45
C GLN A 57 17.15 25.05 0.26
N ALA A 58 16.46 25.37 -0.82
CA ALA A 58 15.16 24.82 -1.17
C ALA A 58 15.23 23.30 -1.33
N THR A 59 14.78 22.57 -0.31
CA THR A 59 14.49 21.13 -0.36
C THR A 59 13.24 20.90 -1.23
N LEU A 60 13.44 20.87 -2.55
CA LEU A 60 12.42 20.62 -3.59
C LEU A 60 11.80 19.19 -3.57
N ALA A 61 11.83 18.48 -2.44
CA ALA A 61 11.30 17.12 -2.32
C ALA A 61 10.45 16.87 -1.05
N LEU A 62 10.19 17.90 -0.22
CA LEU A 62 9.46 17.75 1.05
C LEU A 62 8.17 18.60 1.14
N ASP A 63 7.98 19.56 0.23
CA ASP A 63 6.83 20.48 0.24
C ASP A 63 5.47 19.81 -0.05
N GLU A 64 5.43 18.62 -0.65
CA GLU A 64 4.16 17.94 -0.91
C GLU A 64 3.44 17.49 0.37
N VAL A 65 4.17 17.27 1.48
CA VAL A 65 3.56 16.89 2.76
C VAL A 65 3.06 18.11 3.52
N GLU A 66 3.76 19.25 3.41
CA GLU A 66 3.35 20.53 4.01
C GLU A 66 2.21 21.21 3.23
N SER A 67 2.14 21.05 1.91
CA SER A 67 1.06 21.60 1.07
C SER A 67 -0.32 20.95 1.30
N LEU A 68 -0.42 19.88 2.10
CA LEU A 68 -1.68 19.23 2.49
C LEU A 68 -2.24 19.78 3.82
N ALA A 69 -1.80 20.98 4.24
CA ALA A 69 -2.10 21.58 5.53
C ALA A 69 -3.55 22.10 5.64
N ASP A 70 -4.49 21.17 5.78
CA ASP A 70 -5.60 21.32 6.70
C ASP A 70 -5.61 20.05 7.57
N ASP A 71 -5.53 20.20 8.89
CA ASP A 71 -5.37 19.08 9.83
C ASP A 71 -6.47 18.00 9.64
N GLY A 72 -7.65 18.43 9.17
CA GLY A 72 -8.75 17.54 8.81
C GLY A 72 -8.46 16.63 7.60
N GLN A 73 -7.70 17.08 6.61
CA GLN A 73 -7.40 16.26 5.42
C GLN A 73 -6.40 15.14 5.76
N ARG A 74 -5.32 15.45 6.48
CA ARG A 74 -4.31 14.45 6.90
C ARG A 74 -4.90 13.33 7.74
N TYR A 75 -5.79 13.68 8.67
CA TYR A 75 -6.52 12.71 9.48
C TYR A 75 -7.40 11.81 8.61
N ARG A 76 -8.20 12.41 7.72
CA ARG A 76 -9.08 11.65 6.80
C ARG A 76 -8.31 10.71 5.86
N HIS A 77 -7.15 11.13 5.36
CA HIS A 77 -6.30 10.27 4.53
C HIS A 77 -5.70 9.10 5.31
N SER A 78 -5.21 9.35 6.54
CA SER A 78 -4.69 8.29 7.41
C SER A 78 -5.76 7.24 7.73
N GLU A 79 -6.96 7.71 8.07
CA GLU A 79 -8.10 6.85 8.35
C GLU A 79 -8.52 6.00 7.14
N LEU A 80 -8.52 6.59 5.94
CA LEU A 80 -8.81 5.84 4.72
C LEU A 80 -7.78 4.72 4.50
N ILE A 81 -6.48 5.01 4.63
CA ILE A 81 -5.40 4.02 4.46
C ILE A 81 -5.55 2.89 5.49
N ASN A 82 -5.75 3.25 6.76
CA ASN A 82 -5.94 2.27 7.84
C ASN A 82 -7.22 1.44 7.62
N SER A 83 -8.27 2.05 7.08
CA SER A 83 -9.51 1.34 6.72
C SER A 83 -9.30 0.34 5.59
N VAL A 84 -8.63 0.73 4.50
CA VAL A 84 -8.30 -0.21 3.40
C VAL A 84 -7.44 -1.37 3.92
N ARG A 85 -6.42 -1.09 4.76
CA ARG A 85 -5.59 -2.14 5.37
C ARG A 85 -6.44 -3.13 6.15
N ARG A 86 -7.34 -2.66 7.01
CA ARG A 86 -8.26 -3.53 7.78
C ARG A 86 -9.12 -4.42 6.88
N GLU A 87 -9.66 -3.88 5.79
CA GLU A 87 -10.48 -4.65 4.85
C GLU A 87 -9.66 -5.71 4.11
N VAL A 88 -8.45 -5.36 3.67
CA VAL A 88 -7.53 -6.31 3.00
C VAL A 88 -7.05 -7.38 3.99
N ASP A 89 -6.76 -7.01 5.24
CA ASP A 89 -6.39 -7.95 6.30
C ASP A 89 -7.52 -8.93 6.61
N ALA A 90 -8.75 -8.43 6.76
CA ALA A 90 -9.93 -9.26 6.96
C ALA A 90 -10.18 -10.19 5.76
N TRP A 91 -10.04 -9.68 4.53
CA TRP A 91 -10.17 -10.47 3.31
C TRP A 91 -9.12 -11.57 3.21
N ARG A 92 -7.88 -11.32 3.64
CA ARG A 92 -6.80 -12.32 3.61
C ARG A 92 -7.09 -13.53 4.51
N LEU A 93 -7.86 -13.35 5.59
CA LEU A 93 -8.25 -14.41 6.52
C LEU A 93 -9.40 -15.28 6.02
N LEU A 94 -10.09 -14.88 4.93
CA LEU A 94 -11.19 -15.65 4.37
C LEU A 94 -10.68 -16.93 3.69
N PRO A 95 -11.48 -18.02 3.68
CA PRO A 95 -11.17 -19.20 2.90
C PRO A 95 -11.17 -18.88 1.39
N PRO A 96 -10.38 -19.59 0.55
CA PRO A 96 -10.25 -19.29 -0.88
C PRO A 96 -11.58 -19.20 -1.64
N ALA A 97 -12.57 -20.01 -1.26
CA ALA A 97 -13.91 -19.99 -1.85
C ALA A 97 -14.65 -18.64 -1.68
N GLN A 98 -14.24 -17.82 -0.71
CA GLN A 98 -14.87 -16.55 -0.35
C GLN A 98 -14.02 -15.34 -0.78
N TRP A 99 -12.91 -15.54 -1.51
CA TRP A 99 -12.05 -14.42 -1.92
C TRP A 99 -12.72 -13.47 -2.92
N ARG A 100 -13.80 -13.89 -3.60
CA ARG A 100 -14.54 -13.07 -4.59
C ARG A 100 -13.65 -12.54 -5.73
N VAL A 101 -12.65 -13.32 -6.13
CA VAL A 101 -11.76 -13.03 -7.26
C VAL A 101 -11.94 -14.06 -8.36
N THR A 102 -11.41 -13.80 -9.55
CA THR A 102 -11.38 -14.81 -10.62
C THR A 102 -10.56 -16.05 -10.22
N PRO A 103 -10.81 -17.22 -10.85
CA PRO A 103 -10.01 -18.42 -10.62
C PRO A 103 -8.51 -18.21 -10.89
N GLU A 104 -8.16 -17.40 -11.89
CA GLU A 104 -6.79 -17.02 -12.23
C GLU A 104 -6.13 -16.22 -11.10
N THR A 105 -6.84 -15.21 -10.58
CA THR A 105 -6.36 -14.40 -9.47
C THR A 105 -6.20 -15.24 -8.20
N ALA A 106 -7.14 -16.17 -7.93
CA ALA A 106 -7.00 -17.08 -6.79
C ALA A 106 -5.73 -17.94 -6.87
N ARG A 107 -5.38 -18.46 -8.05
CA ARG A 107 -4.12 -19.21 -8.25
C ARG A 107 -2.87 -18.34 -8.05
N LEU A 108 -2.90 -17.09 -8.51
CA LEU A 108 -1.80 -16.14 -8.29
C LEU A 108 -1.61 -15.80 -6.82
N LEU A 109 -2.70 -15.53 -6.10
CA LEU A 109 -2.68 -15.28 -4.66
C LEU A 109 -2.13 -16.48 -3.89
N GLU A 110 -2.57 -17.70 -4.23
CA GLU A 110 -2.06 -18.93 -3.62
C GLU A 110 -0.56 -19.09 -3.86
N HIS A 111 -0.10 -18.83 -5.09
CA HIS A 111 1.32 -18.86 -5.43
C HIS A 111 2.12 -17.81 -4.63
N TRP A 112 1.66 -16.57 -4.54
CA TRP A 112 2.41 -15.53 -3.83
C TRP A 112 2.40 -15.71 -2.30
N ARG A 113 1.32 -16.24 -1.74
CA ARG A 113 1.16 -16.42 -0.29
C ARG A 113 1.88 -17.67 0.23
N ASN A 114 1.75 -18.79 -0.47
CA ASN A 114 2.05 -20.11 0.09
C ASN A 114 3.14 -20.89 -0.67
N HIS A 115 3.56 -20.43 -1.84
CA HIS A 115 4.57 -21.14 -2.61
C HIS A 115 5.92 -21.14 -1.89
N LYS A 116 6.56 -22.32 -1.84
CA LYS A 116 7.92 -22.48 -1.31
C LYS A 116 8.93 -22.11 -2.39
N PHE A 117 9.25 -20.83 -2.49
CA PHE A 117 10.30 -20.34 -3.39
C PHE A 117 11.67 -20.89 -2.95
N ALA A 118 12.41 -21.48 -3.90
CA ALA A 118 13.77 -21.95 -3.67
C ALA A 118 14.81 -20.82 -3.65
N GLY A 119 14.43 -19.60 -4.05
CA GLY A 119 15.29 -18.43 -4.14
C GLY A 119 14.56 -17.15 -3.76
N VAL A 120 14.61 -16.13 -4.62
CA VAL A 120 13.95 -14.84 -4.37
C VAL A 120 12.44 -15.05 -4.20
N ARG A 121 11.93 -14.71 -3.02
CA ARG A 121 10.51 -14.69 -2.71
C ARG A 121 10.01 -13.25 -2.51
N PRO A 122 8.74 -12.95 -2.79
CA PRO A 122 8.21 -11.62 -2.58
C PRO A 122 8.29 -11.18 -1.12
N PHE A 123 8.60 -9.91 -0.88
CA PHE A 123 8.41 -9.30 0.44
C PHE A 123 6.92 -9.14 0.75
N PHE A 124 6.58 -9.11 2.03
CA PHE A 124 5.19 -8.91 2.46
C PHE A 124 4.60 -7.63 1.85
N CYS A 125 5.35 -6.52 1.83
CA CYS A 125 4.89 -5.26 1.27
C CYS A 125 4.62 -5.33 -0.25
N GLN A 126 5.31 -6.21 -0.97
CA GLN A 126 5.07 -6.43 -2.41
C GLN A 126 3.78 -7.21 -2.63
N ILE A 127 3.56 -8.25 -1.82
CA ILE A 127 2.32 -9.03 -1.81
C ILE A 127 1.16 -8.13 -1.44
N GLU A 128 1.28 -7.36 -0.36
CA GLU A 128 0.25 -6.42 0.10
C GLU A 128 -0.10 -5.38 -0.97
N ALA A 129 0.90 -4.85 -1.69
CA ALA A 129 0.65 -3.89 -2.76
C ALA A 129 -0.17 -4.52 -3.91
N ALA A 130 0.17 -5.74 -4.33
CA ALA A 130 -0.59 -6.48 -5.34
C ALA A 130 -2.00 -6.85 -4.84
N GLU A 131 -2.10 -7.35 -3.61
CA GLU A 131 -3.37 -7.69 -2.94
C GLU A 131 -4.30 -6.49 -2.82
N THR A 132 -3.78 -5.31 -2.48
CA THR A 132 -4.57 -4.08 -2.38
C THR A 132 -5.15 -3.68 -3.74
N ALA A 133 -4.34 -3.76 -4.81
CA ALA A 133 -4.81 -3.48 -6.17
C ALA A 133 -5.88 -4.48 -6.64
N ILE A 134 -5.68 -5.77 -6.34
CA ILE A 134 -6.64 -6.84 -6.61
C ILE A 134 -7.93 -6.59 -5.84
N TRP A 135 -7.84 -6.30 -4.54
CA TRP A 135 -9.00 -6.08 -3.68
C TRP A 135 -9.84 -4.90 -4.18
N LEU A 136 -9.21 -3.78 -4.53
CA LEU A 136 -9.91 -2.61 -5.08
C LEU A 136 -10.58 -2.91 -6.44
N THR A 137 -9.98 -3.78 -7.26
CA THR A 137 -10.45 -4.03 -8.64
C THR A 137 -11.52 -5.12 -8.72
N GLU A 138 -11.32 -6.21 -7.99
CA GLU A 138 -12.16 -7.39 -8.07
C GLU A 138 -13.14 -7.48 -6.90
N VAL A 139 -12.68 -7.23 -5.68
CA VAL A 139 -13.44 -7.55 -4.45
C VAL A 139 -14.36 -6.39 -4.03
N ALA A 140 -13.81 -5.18 -3.88
CA ALA A 140 -14.54 -4.01 -3.41
C ALA A 140 -15.85 -3.73 -4.18
N PRO A 141 -15.91 -3.84 -5.53
CA PRO A 141 -17.17 -3.66 -6.27
C PRO A 141 -18.28 -4.65 -5.90
N GLN A 142 -17.93 -5.80 -5.29
CA GLN A 142 -18.87 -6.85 -4.91
C GLN A 142 -19.31 -6.77 -3.45
N LEU A 143 -18.80 -5.81 -2.66
CA LEU A 143 -19.12 -5.65 -1.24
C LEU A 143 -20.26 -4.63 -0.98
N GLY A 144 -20.80 -4.01 -2.03
CA GLY A 144 -21.80 -2.94 -1.91
C GLY A 144 -21.22 -1.70 -1.21
N LYS A 145 -22.01 -1.06 -0.35
CA LYS A 145 -21.65 0.23 0.29
C LYS A 145 -20.30 0.22 1.01
N SER A 146 -19.87 -0.91 1.59
CA SER A 146 -18.59 -1.00 2.31
C SER A 146 -17.38 -0.95 1.38
N GLY A 147 -17.52 -1.42 0.13
CA GLY A 147 -16.49 -1.33 -0.90
C GLY A 147 -16.60 -0.06 -1.76
N GLU A 148 -17.83 0.34 -2.12
CA GLU A 148 -18.12 1.52 -2.93
C GLU A 148 -17.51 2.79 -2.34
N ARG A 149 -17.55 2.97 -1.01
CA ARG A 149 -16.95 4.13 -0.33
C ARG A 149 -15.48 4.37 -0.70
N PHE A 150 -14.70 3.30 -0.91
CA PHE A 150 -13.29 3.40 -1.29
C PHE A 150 -13.14 3.75 -2.76
N LEU A 151 -13.94 3.12 -3.62
CA LEU A 151 -13.92 3.35 -5.07
C LEU A 151 -14.37 4.77 -5.40
N ASP A 152 -15.40 5.28 -4.72
CA ASP A 152 -15.90 6.63 -4.93
C ASP A 152 -14.91 7.68 -4.44
N HIS A 153 -14.22 7.42 -3.31
CA HIS A 153 -13.13 8.28 -2.88
C HIS A 153 -12.00 8.33 -3.92
N LEU A 154 -11.58 7.17 -4.46
CA LEU A 154 -10.54 7.10 -5.48
C LEU A 154 -10.97 7.77 -6.79
N LYS A 155 -12.21 7.56 -7.24
CA LYS A 155 -12.75 8.22 -8.44
C LYS A 155 -12.78 9.73 -8.27
N LYS A 156 -13.24 10.23 -7.12
CA LYS A 156 -13.28 11.66 -6.81
C LYS A 156 -11.87 12.24 -6.84
N ALA A 157 -10.94 11.67 -6.09
CA ALA A 157 -9.54 12.12 -6.06
C ALA A 157 -8.88 12.08 -7.45
N SER A 158 -9.14 11.03 -8.24
CA SER A 158 -8.62 10.92 -9.61
C SER A 158 -9.23 11.97 -10.54
N THR A 159 -10.53 12.25 -10.42
CA THR A 159 -11.21 13.25 -11.25
C THR A 159 -10.72 14.65 -10.92
N ASP A 160 -10.59 14.96 -9.64
CA ASP A 160 -10.13 16.26 -9.16
C ASP A 160 -8.68 16.53 -9.62
N ALA A 161 -7.83 15.50 -9.74
CA ALA A 161 -6.44 15.62 -10.18
C ALA A 161 -6.25 15.47 -11.71
N ASN A 162 -7.02 14.60 -12.37
CA ASN A 162 -6.88 14.29 -13.80
C ASN A 162 -8.21 13.78 -14.40
N PRO A 163 -9.07 14.68 -14.90
CA PRO A 163 -10.34 14.29 -15.51
C PRO A 163 -10.16 13.34 -16.70
N GLY A 164 -11.07 12.37 -16.85
CA GLY A 164 -11.15 11.49 -18.02
C GLY A 164 -10.32 10.20 -17.96
N LEU A 165 -9.39 10.07 -17.00
CA LEU A 165 -8.62 8.84 -16.79
C LEU A 165 -8.58 8.47 -15.31
N MET A 166 -9.09 7.27 -14.97
CA MET A 166 -8.95 6.74 -13.61
C MET A 166 -7.49 6.36 -13.34
N ARG A 167 -6.90 6.94 -12.30
CA ARG A 167 -5.53 6.66 -11.86
C ARG A 167 -5.52 6.09 -10.45
N LEU A 168 -4.80 4.98 -10.29
CA LEU A 168 -4.44 4.42 -8.99
C LEU A 168 -2.92 4.46 -8.85
N ALA A 169 -2.44 5.02 -7.74
CA ALA A 169 -1.03 5.04 -7.41
C ALA A 169 -0.78 4.22 -6.14
N LEU A 170 0.27 3.40 -6.17
CA LEU A 170 0.79 2.69 -5.01
C LEU A 170 2.06 3.38 -4.55
N LYS A 171 2.09 3.87 -3.31
CA LYS A 171 3.29 4.50 -2.73
C LYS A 171 4.17 3.43 -2.09
N LEU A 172 5.37 3.22 -2.66
CA LEU A 172 6.36 2.26 -2.17
C LEU A 172 7.70 2.93 -1.90
N ALA A 173 8.33 2.55 -0.80
CA ALA A 173 9.68 3.00 -0.45
C ALA A 173 10.72 2.62 -1.52
N THR A 174 11.82 3.37 -1.58
CA THR A 174 12.99 2.99 -2.39
C THR A 174 13.60 1.71 -1.83
N GLY A 175 14.00 0.79 -2.71
CA GLY A 175 14.49 -0.53 -2.30
C GLY A 175 13.40 -1.57 -1.96
N ALA A 176 12.13 -1.19 -1.88
CA ALA A 176 11.03 -2.15 -1.60
C ALA A 176 10.70 -3.10 -2.77
N GLY A 177 11.37 -2.98 -3.92
CA GLY A 177 11.12 -3.80 -5.11
C GLY A 177 9.89 -3.37 -5.91
N LYS A 178 9.80 -2.07 -6.25
CA LYS A 178 8.74 -1.52 -7.12
C LYS A 178 8.59 -2.28 -8.44
N THR A 179 9.71 -2.67 -9.05
CA THR A 179 9.72 -3.47 -10.29
C THR A 179 9.06 -4.84 -10.10
N THR A 180 9.29 -5.49 -8.95
CA THR A 180 8.64 -6.76 -8.62
C THR A 180 7.14 -6.59 -8.52
N VAL A 181 6.67 -5.54 -7.84
CA VAL A 181 5.23 -5.23 -7.76
C VAL A 181 4.64 -4.97 -9.15
N MET A 182 5.31 -4.19 -9.99
CA MET A 182 4.87 -3.98 -11.37
C MET A 182 4.79 -5.30 -12.16
N ALA A 183 5.78 -6.18 -12.03
CA ALA A 183 5.74 -7.50 -12.68
C ALA A 183 4.57 -8.36 -12.18
N MET A 184 4.28 -8.36 -10.88
CA MET A 184 3.12 -9.05 -10.30
C MET A 184 1.80 -8.50 -10.85
N LEU A 185 1.67 -7.18 -10.93
CA LEU A 185 0.47 -6.53 -11.49
C LEU A 185 0.30 -6.82 -12.98
N ILE A 186 1.38 -6.78 -13.76
CA ILE A 186 1.36 -7.13 -15.19
C ILE A 186 0.94 -8.58 -15.38
N ALA A 187 1.50 -9.51 -14.60
CA ALA A 187 1.14 -10.93 -14.66
C ALA A 187 -0.36 -11.13 -14.35
N TRP A 188 -0.84 -10.54 -13.25
CA TRP A 188 -2.25 -10.59 -12.85
C TRP A 188 -3.19 -10.03 -13.93
N GLN A 189 -2.90 -8.83 -14.43
CA GLN A 189 -3.69 -8.16 -15.45
C GLN A 189 -3.68 -8.94 -16.78
N THR A 190 -2.51 -9.39 -17.24
CA THR A 190 -2.36 -10.11 -18.51
C THR A 190 -3.08 -11.45 -18.48
N VAL A 191 -2.85 -12.27 -17.45
CA VAL A 191 -3.47 -13.60 -17.35
C VAL A 191 -4.99 -13.48 -17.34
N ASN A 192 -5.52 -12.54 -16.56
CA ASN A 192 -6.97 -12.33 -16.50
C ASN A 192 -7.53 -11.76 -17.81
N ALA A 193 -6.86 -10.80 -18.46
CA ALA A 193 -7.29 -10.27 -19.75
C ALA A 193 -7.25 -11.32 -20.88
N VAL A 194 -6.37 -12.33 -20.77
CA VAL A 194 -6.33 -13.47 -21.69
C VAL A 194 -7.49 -14.43 -21.45
N ARG A 195 -7.78 -14.74 -20.18
CA ARG A 195 -8.83 -15.72 -19.80
C ARG A 195 -10.24 -15.14 -19.87
N HIS A 196 -10.39 -13.83 -19.71
CA HIS A 196 -11.67 -13.12 -19.68
C HIS A 196 -11.69 -11.98 -20.71
N PRO A 197 -11.64 -12.27 -22.03
CA PRO A 197 -11.46 -11.25 -23.08
C PRO A 197 -12.60 -10.22 -23.18
N GLN A 198 -13.80 -10.54 -22.69
CA GLN A 198 -14.94 -9.62 -22.65
C GLN A 198 -14.94 -8.71 -21.40
N SER A 199 -14.08 -8.99 -20.42
CA SER A 199 -13.98 -8.20 -19.20
C SER A 199 -13.25 -6.89 -19.46
N LYS A 200 -13.87 -5.77 -19.07
CA LYS A 200 -13.24 -4.44 -19.10
C LYS A 200 -12.37 -4.16 -17.87
N LYS A 201 -12.27 -5.11 -16.93
CA LYS A 201 -11.51 -4.94 -15.67
C LYS A 201 -10.02 -5.12 -15.85
N PHE A 202 -9.59 -5.80 -16.91
CA PHE A 202 -8.22 -6.22 -17.10
C PHE A 202 -7.66 -5.72 -18.44
N THR A 203 -6.35 -5.46 -18.48
CA THR A 203 -5.66 -5.00 -19.67
C THR A 203 -4.49 -5.89 -20.06
N ARG A 204 -4.16 -5.90 -21.36
CA ARG A 204 -2.90 -6.46 -21.90
C ARG A 204 -1.90 -5.36 -22.29
N GLY A 205 -2.32 -4.09 -22.27
CA GLY A 205 -1.49 -2.94 -22.61
C GLY A 205 -0.88 -2.30 -21.37
N PHE A 206 0.43 -2.43 -21.20
CA PHE A 206 1.19 -1.85 -20.07
C PHE A 206 2.20 -0.78 -20.50
N LEU A 207 2.32 -0.57 -21.81
CA LEU A 207 3.14 0.46 -22.44
C LEU A 207 2.31 1.04 -23.59
N GLY A 208 1.72 2.20 -23.38
CA GLY A 208 1.07 2.92 -24.47
C GLY A 208 2.14 3.53 -25.37
N ARG A 209 2.11 3.23 -26.68
CA ARG A 209 2.44 4.29 -27.64
C ARG A 209 1.30 5.30 -27.53
N SER A 210 1.64 6.56 -27.33
CA SER A 210 0.72 7.64 -27.68
C SER A 210 0.48 7.51 -29.18
N GLU A 211 -0.73 7.13 -29.57
CA GLU A 211 -1.23 7.47 -30.91
C GLU A 211 -1.82 8.88 -30.86
#